data_AF-A0A7L2JC08-F1
#
_entry.id   AF-A0A7L2JC08-F1
#
_cell.length_a   1.000
_cell.length_b   1.000
_cell.length_c   1.000
_cell.angle_alpha   90.00
_cell.angle_beta   90.00
_cell.angle_gamma   90.00
#
_symmetry.space_group_name_H-M   'P 1'
#
loop_
_entity.id
_entity.type
_entity.pdbx_description
1 polymer ?
#
loop_
_entity_poly.entity_id
_entity_poly.type
_entity_poly.pdbx_seq_one_letter_code
_entity_poly.pdbx_strand_id
1 'polypeptide(L)'
;MTYFVLFIGLCFVLGGLAVASNPSLYSGEAGLVLASVAGCGWVLSLGVSLMSLVLFMVYFGGMSVDYVYSLSLLADPFQRLGGSSCYGVGLA
;
A
#
# COMPACT_ATOMS: atom_id res chain seq x y z
N MET A 1 -7.03 -24.67 10.80
CA MET A 1 -6.36 -23.47 11.36
C MET A 1 -5.07 -23.15 10.63
N THR A 2 -4.18 -24.11 10.43
CA THR A 2 -2.90 -23.93 9.73
C THR A 2 -3.02 -23.41 8.30
N TYR A 3 -3.97 -23.92 7.49
CA TYR A 3 -4.17 -23.44 6.11
C TYR A 3 -4.56 -21.96 6.02
N PHE A 4 -5.33 -21.47 6.99
CA PHE A 4 -5.75 -20.06 7.04
C PHE A 4 -4.57 -19.14 7.32
N VAL A 5 -3.72 -19.50 8.30
CA VAL A 5 -2.49 -18.77 8.62
C VAL A 5 -1.50 -18.80 7.44
N LEU A 6 -1.37 -19.95 6.76
CA LEU A 6 -0.51 -20.07 5.58
C LEU A 6 -1.02 -19.22 4.40
N PHE A 7 -2.33 -19.18 4.16
CA PHE A 7 -2.92 -18.35 3.11
C PHE A 7 -2.70 -16.85 3.38
N ILE A 8 -2.90 -16.42 4.63
CA ILE A 8 -2.61 -15.05 5.06
C ILE A 8 -1.12 -14.74 4.89
N GLY A 9 -0.24 -15.67 5.26
CA GLY A 9 1.19 -15.50 5.06
C GLY A 9 1.62 -15.41 3.61
N LEU A 10 0.97 -16.17 2.72
CA LEU A 10 1.20 -16.05 1.28
C LEU A 10 0.79 -14.66 0.78
N CYS A 11 -0.37 -14.15 1.21
CA CYS A 11 -0.82 -12.79 0.88
C CYS A 11 0.16 -11.73 1.41
N PHE A 12 0.72 -11.92 2.61
CA PHE A 12 1.72 -11.02 3.18
C PHE A 12 2.99 -10.95 2.32
N VAL A 13 3.51 -12.11 1.91
CA VAL A 13 4.72 -12.20 1.07
C VAL A 13 4.46 -11.63 -0.33
N LEU A 14 3.30 -11.92 -0.94
CA LEU A 14 2.92 -11.36 -2.24
C LEU A 14 2.74 -9.83 -2.18
N GLY A 15 2.15 -9.31 -1.11
CA GLY A 15 2.03 -7.86 -0.89
C GLY A 15 3.39 -7.19 -0.73
N GLY A 16 4.30 -7.77 0.06
CA GLY A 16 5.67 -7.27 0.19
C GLY A 16 6.49 -7.37 -1.11
N LEU A 17 6.31 -8.44 -1.87
CA LEU A 17 6.95 -8.62 -3.17
C LEU A 17 6.43 -7.62 -4.20
N ALA A 18 5.13 -7.28 -4.15
CA ALA A 18 4.54 -6.25 -4.98
C ALA A 18 5.09 -4.85 -4.66
N VAL A 19 5.45 -4.55 -3.40
CA VAL A 19 6.16 -3.32 -3.02
C VAL A 19 7.61 -3.33 -3.52
N ALA A 20 8.28 -4.48 -3.47
CA ALA A 20 9.68 -4.61 -3.87
C ALA A 20 9.93 -4.65 -5.38
N SER A 21 8.91 -4.98 -6.19
CA SER A 21 9.04 -5.21 -7.63
C SER A 21 9.16 -3.94 -8.49
N ASN A 22 9.48 -2.80 -7.90
CA ASN A 22 9.45 -1.46 -8.52
C ASN A 22 8.04 -1.08 -9.02
N PRO A 23 7.03 -1.10 -8.15
CA PRO A 23 5.73 -0.60 -8.53
C PRO A 23 5.82 0.93 -8.66
N SER A 24 5.29 1.46 -9.76
CA SER A 24 4.95 2.87 -9.86
C SER A 24 4.00 3.26 -8.71
N LEU A 25 3.91 4.57 -8.40
CA LEU A 25 3.15 5.15 -7.28
C LEU A 25 1.84 4.39 -6.95
N TYR A 26 1.03 4.06 -7.97
CA TYR A 26 -0.27 3.41 -7.81
C TYR A 26 -0.26 1.94 -7.41
N SER A 27 0.71 1.17 -7.89
CA SER A 27 0.74 -0.27 -7.63
C SER A 27 1.39 -0.61 -6.29
N GLY A 28 2.23 0.28 -5.75
CA GLY A 28 3.00 0.04 -4.53
C GLY A 28 2.14 0.13 -3.28
N GLU A 29 1.30 1.15 -3.20
CA GLU A 29 0.35 1.34 -2.11
C GLU A 29 -0.67 0.20 -2.05
N ALA A 30 -1.18 -0.26 -3.19
CA ALA A 30 -2.07 -1.42 -3.24
C ALA A 30 -1.40 -2.69 -2.64
N GLY A 31 -0.11 -2.89 -2.89
CA GLY A 31 0.68 -3.97 -2.29
C GLY A 31 0.88 -3.81 -0.78
N LEU A 32 1.13 -2.57 -0.33
CA LEU A 32 1.27 -2.22 1.08
C LEU A 32 -0.05 -2.43 1.85
N VAL A 33 -1.19 -2.09 1.23
CA VAL A 33 -2.52 -2.32 1.79
C VAL A 33 -2.80 -3.82 1.98
N LEU A 34 -2.49 -4.62 0.96
CA LEU A 34 -2.64 -6.08 1.04
C LEU A 34 -1.73 -6.70 2.10
N ALA A 35 -0.46 -6.29 2.17
CA ALA A 35 0.49 -6.80 3.14
C ALA A 35 0.06 -6.47 4.58
N SER A 36 -0.37 -5.23 4.83
CA SER A 36 -0.75 -4.78 6.17
C SER A 36 -2.04 -5.45 6.69
N VAL A 37 -3.05 -5.68 5.84
CA VAL A 37 -4.27 -6.43 6.20
C VAL A 37 -3.93 -7.89 6.49
N ALA A 38 -3.06 -8.50 5.68
CA ALA A 38 -2.59 -9.86 5.92
C ALA A 38 -1.79 -9.97 7.23
N GLY A 39 -0.88 -9.02 7.50
CA GLY A 39 -0.14 -8.95 8.76
C GLY A 39 -1.07 -8.85 9.98
N CYS A 40 -2.11 -8.03 9.91
CA CYS A 40 -3.12 -7.94 10.96
C CYS A 40 -3.86 -9.25 11.16
N GLY A 41 -4.30 -9.91 10.08
CA GLY A 41 -4.97 -11.22 10.17
C GLY A 41 -4.10 -12.28 10.85
N TRP A 42 -2.78 -12.23 10.65
CA TRP A 42 -1.85 -13.12 11.33
C TRP A 42 -1.75 -12.82 12.81
N VAL A 43 -1.53 -11.57 13.20
CA VAL A 43 -1.37 -11.19 14.63
C VAL A 43 -2.69 -11.34 15.40
N LEU A 44 -3.83 -11.14 14.76
CA LEU A 44 -5.16 -11.45 15.31
C LEU A 44 -5.30 -12.95 15.64
N SER A 45 -4.68 -13.83 14.84
CA SER A 45 -4.68 -15.27 15.08
C SER A 45 -3.82 -15.68 16.30
N LEU A 46 -2.91 -14.80 16.75
CA LEU A 46 -2.07 -14.98 17.94
C LEU A 46 -2.68 -14.34 19.21
N GLY A 47 -3.86 -13.70 19.10
CA GLY A 47 -4.56 -13.09 20.23
C GLY A 47 -4.07 -11.69 20.63
N VAL A 48 -3.14 -11.07 19.89
CA VAL A 48 -2.57 -9.75 20.19
C VAL A 48 -3.19 -8.66 19.31
N SER A 49 -4.51 -8.49 19.41
CA SER A 49 -5.31 -7.66 18.49
C SER A 49 -5.06 -6.16 18.58
N LEU A 50 -4.95 -5.60 19.80
CA LEU A 50 -4.83 -4.15 20.00
C LEU A 50 -3.49 -3.59 19.52
N MET A 51 -2.38 -4.25 19.83
CA MET A 51 -1.05 -3.80 19.39
C MET A 51 -0.90 -3.90 17.87
N SER A 52 -1.51 -4.92 17.24
CA SER A 52 -1.55 -5.05 15.79
C SER A 52 -2.31 -3.91 15.11
N LEU A 53 -3.47 -3.53 15.67
CA LEU A 53 -4.32 -2.48 15.10
C LEU A 53 -3.66 -1.10 15.20
N VAL A 54 -2.95 -0.82 16.30
CA VAL A 54 -2.19 0.44 16.46
C VAL A 54 -1.03 0.50 15.47
N LEU A 55 -0.24 -0.57 15.35
CA LEU A 55 0.85 -0.66 14.37
C LEU A 55 0.34 -0.50 12.94
N PHE A 56 -0.79 -1.11 12.62
CA PHE A 56 -1.45 -0.95 11.33
C PHE A 56 -1.88 0.49 11.08
N MET A 57 -2.57 1.13 12.02
CA MET A 57 -3.05 2.51 11.84
C MET A 57 -1.90 3.50 11.66
N VAL A 58 -0.79 3.34 12.37
CA VAL A 58 0.37 4.21 12.22
C VAL A 58 1.10 3.95 10.91
N TYR A 59 1.32 2.68 10.54
CA TYR A 59 2.09 2.32 9.35
C TYR A 59 1.30 2.56 8.05
N PHE A 60 0.03 2.16 8.03
CA PHE A 60 -0.88 2.38 6.92
C PHE A 60 -1.31 3.85 6.81
N GLY A 61 -1.64 4.48 7.93
CA GLY A 61 -2.04 5.88 7.97
C GLY A 61 -0.91 6.83 7.60
N GLY A 62 0.34 6.49 7.96
CA GLY A 62 1.51 7.28 7.59
C GLY A 62 1.81 7.23 6.10
N MET A 63 1.81 6.03 5.49
CA MET A 63 2.17 5.88 4.07
C MET A 63 1.06 6.34 3.12
N SER A 64 -0.21 6.07 3.44
CA SER A 64 -1.34 6.46 2.57
C SER A 64 -1.58 7.97 2.49
N VAL A 65 -1.23 8.74 3.53
CA VAL A 65 -1.38 10.21 3.52
C VAL A 65 -0.32 10.88 2.62
N ASP A 66 0.95 10.48 2.74
CA ASP A 66 2.02 10.94 1.86
C ASP A 66 1.77 10.55 0.39
N TYR A 67 1.12 9.41 0.19
CA TYR A 67 0.72 8.95 -1.13
C TYR A 67 -0.36 9.82 -1.78
N VAL A 68 -1.44 10.13 -1.06
CA VAL A 68 -2.52 11.01 -1.57
C VAL A 68 -1.99 12.42 -1.82
N TYR A 69 -1.06 12.89 -0.98
CA TYR A 69 -0.38 14.17 -1.20
C TYR A 69 0.44 14.16 -2.51
N SER A 70 1.22 13.10 -2.74
CA SER A 70 2.00 12.94 -3.97
C SER A 70 1.12 12.80 -5.20
N LEU A 71 0.01 12.05 -5.11
CA LEU A 71 -1.00 11.96 -6.16
C LEU A 71 -1.63 13.33 -6.48
N SER A 72 -1.88 14.16 -5.47
CA SER A 72 -2.45 15.50 -5.65
C SER A 72 -1.45 16.41 -6.38
N LEU A 73 -0.17 16.36 -6.00
CA LEU A 73 0.91 17.06 -6.71
C LEU A 73 1.09 16.59 -8.17
N LEU A 74 0.81 15.31 -8.46
CA LEU A 74 0.77 14.78 -9.83
C LEU A 74 -0.49 15.18 -10.61
N ALA A 75 -1.58 15.55 -9.93
CA ALA A 75 -2.82 16.00 -10.54
C ALA A 75 -2.80 17.50 -10.91
N ASP A 76 -2.12 18.34 -10.13
CA ASP A 76 -1.97 19.79 -10.39
C ASP A 76 -1.29 20.17 -11.73
N PRO A 77 -0.32 19.42 -12.32
CA PRO A 77 0.21 19.74 -13.64
C PRO A 77 -0.76 19.36 -14.78
N PHE A 78 -1.78 18.53 -14.55
CA PHE A 78 -2.69 18.06 -15.60
C PHE A 78 -3.90 18.97 -15.86
N GLN A 79 -4.21 19.91 -14.96
CA GLN A 79 -5.40 20.75 -15.09
C GLN A 79 -5.13 22.15 -15.69
N ARG A 80 -3.86 22.51 -15.99
CA ARG A 80 -3.52 23.81 -16.60
C ARG A 80 -3.47 23.84 -18.13
N LEU A 81 -3.41 22.70 -18.81
CA LEU A 81 -3.46 22.66 -20.28
C LEU A 81 -4.55 21.68 -20.72
N GLY A 82 -5.74 22.21 -20.95
CA GLY A 82 -6.67 21.58 -21.87
C GLY A 82 -6.00 21.47 -23.25
N GLY A 83 -5.69 20.25 -23.65
CA GLY A 83 -5.22 19.93 -25.00
C GLY A 83 -3.78 19.46 -25.06
N SER A 84 -3.59 18.34 -25.77
CA SER A 84 -2.34 17.71 -26.21
C SER A 84 -1.47 17.03 -25.14
N SER A 85 -1.66 15.70 -25.07
CA SER A 85 -0.63 14.66 -25.01
C SER A 85 0.82 15.14 -24.82
N CYS A 86 1.28 15.20 -23.57
CA CYS A 86 2.70 15.17 -23.24
C CYS A 86 2.91 14.42 -21.93
N TYR A 87 3.49 13.22 -22.08
CA TYR A 87 4.22 12.42 -21.10
C TYR A 87 4.28 13.01 -19.67
N GLY A 88 3.47 12.42 -18.78
CA GLY A 88 3.60 12.59 -17.34
C GLY A 88 4.92 12.02 -16.87
N VAL A 89 5.98 12.84 -16.94
CA VAL A 89 7.25 12.60 -16.28
C VAL A 89 7.03 12.86 -14.80
N GLY A 90 6.90 11.76 -14.07
CA GLY A 90 6.92 11.68 -12.61
C GLY A 90 7.34 10.26 -12.24
N LEU A 91 8.46 9.82 -12.79
CA LEU A 91 9.04 8.50 -12.59
C LEU A 91 10.38 8.68 -11.86
N ALA A 92 10.45 8.06 -10.69
CA ALA A 92 11.62 7.78 -9.84
C ALA A 92 12.28 8.96 -9.12
#